data_AF-A0A7V2EN16-F1
#
_entry.id   AF-A0A7V2EN16-F1
#
_cell.length_a   1.000
_cell.length_b   1.000
_cell.length_c   1.000
_cell.angle_alpha   90.00
_cell.angle_beta   90.00
_cell.angle_gamma   90.00
#
_symmetry.space_group_name_H-M   'P 1'
#
loop_
_entity.id
_entity.type
_entity.pdbx_description
1 polymer ?
#
loop_
_entity_poly.entity_id
_entity_poly.type
_entity_poly.pdbx_seq_one_letter_code
_entity_poly.pdbx_strand_id
1 'polypeptide(L)'
;MKLAIATYKDEIAPCFEAAKRFQICLLEEREVISKELLNCDRSGPIARLRLLKDAGVEVLLCNGIRSFYKDMLEAENLMVYKDLTGKIEETLKLFIGGKIKHTGKAEENKEAPCLFELGELVEMTREYLSKNGFVIENDESEFPVDIIATLKCPRCKKPIRVAVCCAGHVFYWEKEIMELRSISENYDAAVYVHAAQDQVVKTCKDFNINLLDPWVLENPEMGSGKDPLPVFRIPVRGHEAVFDKR
;
A
#
# COMPACT_ATOMS: atom_id res chain seq x y z
N MET A 1 -5.41 15.08 26.25
CA MET A 1 -5.92 14.55 24.95
C MET A 1 -4.90 13.59 24.38
N LYS A 2 -5.30 12.38 23.98
CA LYS A 2 -4.40 11.39 23.37
C LYS A 2 -4.65 11.29 21.86
N LEU A 3 -3.60 11.53 21.09
CA LEU A 3 -3.61 11.61 19.62
C LEU A 3 -2.81 10.45 19.03
N ALA A 4 -3.30 9.82 17.98
CA ALA A 4 -2.53 8.90 17.14
C ALA A 4 -2.24 9.52 15.77
N ILE A 5 -1.07 9.23 15.24
CA ILE A 5 -0.66 9.60 13.89
C ILE A 5 -0.27 8.30 13.19
N ALA A 6 -0.90 8.00 12.06
CA ALA A 6 -0.46 6.88 11.21
C ALA A 6 0.87 7.27 10.54
N THR A 7 1.94 6.50 10.75
CA THR A 7 3.29 6.92 10.31
C THR A 7 3.93 5.96 9.32
N TYR A 8 4.71 6.55 8.41
CA TYR A 8 5.67 5.86 7.54
C TYR A 8 6.98 6.65 7.57
N LYS A 9 8.03 6.05 8.15
CA LYS A 9 9.28 6.76 8.47
C LYS A 9 8.98 8.05 9.29
N ASP A 10 9.42 9.21 8.84
CA ASP A 10 9.19 10.53 9.46
C ASP A 10 7.97 11.29 8.91
N GLU A 11 7.15 10.62 8.10
CA GLU A 11 5.98 11.19 7.40
C GLU A 11 4.65 10.53 7.80
N ILE A 12 3.55 11.19 7.45
CA ILE A 12 2.20 10.63 7.55
C ILE A 12 2.07 9.43 6.59
N ALA A 13 1.62 8.30 7.13
CA ALA A 13 1.37 7.11 6.33
C ALA A 13 0.33 7.38 5.23
N PRO A 14 0.52 6.81 4.04
CA PRO A 14 -0.34 7.04 2.87
C PRO A 14 -1.78 6.54 3.06
N CYS A 15 -1.98 5.49 3.87
CA CYS A 15 -3.29 5.11 4.39
C CYS A 15 -3.18 4.49 5.79
N PHE A 16 -4.29 4.49 6.51
CA PHE A 16 -4.43 3.86 7.82
C PHE A 16 -4.22 2.34 7.77
N GLU A 17 -4.74 1.70 6.74
CA GLU A 17 -4.78 0.24 6.58
C GLU A 17 -3.41 -0.38 6.33
N ALA A 18 -2.50 0.37 5.69
CA ALA A 18 -1.13 -0.03 5.43
C ALA A 18 -0.13 0.53 6.45
N ALA A 19 -0.58 1.39 7.38
CA ALA A 19 0.29 1.91 8.42
C ALA A 19 0.86 0.76 9.25
N LYS A 20 2.18 0.71 9.37
CA LYS A 20 2.90 -0.28 10.19
C LYS A 20 3.13 0.21 11.61
N ARG A 21 3.09 1.53 11.81
CA ARG A 21 3.38 2.19 13.07
C ARG A 21 2.42 3.35 13.30
N PHE A 22 2.13 3.60 14.57
CA PHE A 22 1.37 4.76 15.03
C PHE A 22 2.20 5.51 16.06
N GLN A 23 2.43 6.80 15.81
CA GLN A 23 2.98 7.66 16.83
C GLN A 23 1.84 8.19 17.69
N ILE A 24 1.88 7.86 18.98
CA ILE A 24 0.91 8.28 19.95
C ILE A 24 1.49 9.45 20.73
N CYS A 25 0.75 10.56 20.77
CA CYS A 25 1.13 11.78 21.45
C CYS A 25 0.14 12.08 22.57
N LEU A 26 0.64 12.35 23.77
CA LEU A 26 -0.18 12.95 24.84
C LEU A 26 -0.07 14.47 24.75
N LEU A 27 -1.20 15.14 24.62
CA LEU A 27 -1.33 16.58 24.55
C LEU A 27 -2.00 17.13 25.82
N GLU A 28 -1.34 18.09 26.47
CA GLU A 28 -1.89 18.91 27.56
C GLU A 28 -1.62 20.38 27.26
N GLU A 29 -2.60 21.26 27.47
CA GLU A 29 -2.46 22.71 27.27
C GLU A 29 -1.84 23.15 25.92
N ARG A 30 -2.06 22.37 24.85
CA ARG A 30 -1.49 22.55 23.50
C ARG A 30 0.00 22.22 23.36
N GLU A 31 0.56 21.49 24.32
CA GLU A 31 1.93 21.00 24.27
C GLU A 31 1.97 19.47 24.24
N VAL A 32 3.01 18.91 23.62
CA VAL A 32 3.24 17.47 23.57
C VAL A 32 4.02 17.06 24.81
N ILE A 33 3.34 16.37 25.72
CA ILE A 33 3.93 15.93 27.00
C ILE A 33 4.70 14.63 26.83
N SER A 34 4.22 13.73 25.97
CA SER A 34 4.92 12.47 25.68
C SER A 34 4.64 11.98 24.27
N LYS A 35 5.56 11.17 23.76
CA LYS A 35 5.46 10.46 22.49
C LYS A 35 5.83 8.99 22.71
N GLU A 36 4.99 8.08 22.25
CA GLU A 36 5.29 6.65 22.18
C GLU A 36 5.00 6.14 20.77
N LEU A 37 5.68 5.06 20.38
CA LEU A 37 5.50 4.44 19.07
C LEU A 37 4.85 3.07 19.26
N LEU A 38 3.67 2.88 18.69
CA LEU A 38 2.99 1.59 18.65
C LEU A 38 3.24 0.93 17.31
N ASN A 39 3.84 -0.27 17.35
CA ASN A 39 4.01 -1.11 16.16
C ASN A 39 2.80 -2.00 15.97
N CYS A 40 2.36 -2.16 14.73
CA CYS A 40 1.21 -2.98 14.34
C CYS A 40 1.53 -3.86 13.13
N ASP A 41 2.83 -4.14 12.94
CA ASP A 41 3.34 -5.00 11.89
C ASP A 41 2.58 -6.34 11.88
N ARG A 42 1.95 -6.66 10.75
CA ARG A 42 1.16 -7.89 10.48
C ARG A 42 -0.25 -7.94 11.08
N SER A 43 -0.76 -6.85 11.66
CA SER A 43 -2.14 -6.80 12.13
C SER A 43 -3.07 -6.25 11.03
N GLY A 44 -4.25 -6.86 10.84
CA GLY A 44 -5.26 -6.36 9.89
C GLY A 44 -5.87 -5.02 10.35
N PRO A 45 -6.59 -4.29 9.48
CA PRO A 45 -7.14 -2.97 9.80
C PRO A 45 -8.02 -2.94 11.06
N ILE A 46 -8.81 -4.01 11.29
CA ILE A 46 -9.63 -4.17 12.51
C ILE A 46 -8.78 -4.26 13.78
N ALA A 47 -7.62 -4.93 13.71
CA ALA A 47 -6.71 -5.04 14.84
C ALA A 47 -6.05 -3.69 15.16
N ARG A 48 -5.75 -2.87 14.14
CA ARG A 48 -5.29 -1.48 14.35
C ARG A 48 -6.34 -0.62 15.04
N LEU A 49 -7.60 -0.75 14.65
CA LEU A 49 -8.71 -0.06 15.30
C LEU A 49 -8.78 -0.41 16.79
N ARG A 50 -8.73 -1.72 17.11
CA ARG A 50 -8.70 -2.19 18.51
C ARG A 50 -7.48 -1.66 19.26
N LEU A 51 -6.31 -1.67 18.63
CA LEU A 51 -5.07 -1.14 19.23
C LEU A 51 -5.21 0.34 19.61
N LEU A 52 -5.78 1.18 18.73
CA LEU A 52 -5.99 2.60 19.01
C LEU A 52 -7.04 2.81 20.12
N LYS A 53 -8.10 2.01 20.13
CA LYS A 53 -9.12 2.01 21.18
C LYS A 53 -8.54 1.63 22.54
N ASP A 54 -7.82 0.52 22.61
CA ASP A 54 -7.20 0.02 23.84
C ASP A 54 -6.13 1.00 24.37
N ALA A 55 -5.47 1.73 23.46
CA ALA A 55 -4.54 2.79 23.81
C ALA A 55 -5.24 4.07 24.33
N GLY A 56 -6.57 4.17 24.26
CA GLY A 56 -7.33 5.34 24.71
C GLY A 56 -7.15 6.57 23.82
N VAL A 57 -6.94 6.36 22.52
CA VAL A 57 -6.77 7.45 21.54
C VAL A 57 -8.11 8.13 21.29
N GLU A 58 -8.10 9.47 21.30
CA GLU A 58 -9.28 10.31 21.07
C GLU A 58 -9.30 10.88 19.64
N VAL A 59 -8.13 11.02 19.00
CA VAL A 59 -7.99 11.61 17.66
C VAL A 59 -7.00 10.79 16.83
N LEU A 60 -7.32 10.51 15.57
CA LEU A 60 -6.42 9.93 14.57
C LEU A 60 -6.12 10.96 13.47
N LEU A 61 -4.84 11.15 13.18
CA LEU A 61 -4.34 11.86 12.00
C LEU A 61 -3.83 10.86 10.97
N CYS A 62 -4.39 10.88 9.76
CA CYS A 62 -3.98 10.00 8.67
C CYS A 62 -4.14 10.67 7.30
N ASN A 63 -3.60 10.03 6.26
CA ASN A 63 -3.88 10.41 4.87
C ASN A 63 -5.17 9.76 4.37
N GLY A 64 -5.09 8.53 3.85
CA GLY A 64 -6.27 7.75 3.45
C GLY A 64 -6.83 6.87 4.58
N ILE A 65 -8.15 6.66 4.57
CA ILE A 65 -8.85 5.67 5.40
C ILE A 65 -10.20 5.33 4.76
N ARG A 66 -10.59 4.05 4.75
CA ARG A 66 -11.88 3.60 4.20
C ARG A 66 -13.04 4.10 5.05
N SER A 67 -14.12 4.48 4.40
CA SER A 67 -15.37 4.96 5.04
C SER A 67 -15.82 4.00 6.13
N PHE A 68 -15.81 2.70 5.84
CA PHE A 68 -16.11 1.65 6.81
C PHE A 68 -15.27 1.74 8.10
N TYR A 69 -13.94 1.85 8.01
CA TYR A 69 -13.08 1.93 9.20
C TYR A 69 -13.18 3.29 9.90
N LYS A 70 -13.33 4.38 9.14
CA LYS A 70 -13.58 5.71 9.68
C LYS A 70 -14.87 5.72 10.51
N ASP A 71 -15.96 5.18 9.97
CA ASP A 71 -17.25 5.12 10.65
C ASP A 71 -17.17 4.26 11.92
N MET A 72 -16.41 3.16 11.90
CA MET A 72 -16.16 2.36 13.09
C MET A 72 -15.36 3.11 14.18
N LEU A 73 -14.34 3.87 13.79
CA LEU A 73 -13.56 4.70 14.73
C LEU A 73 -14.42 5.81 15.33
N GLU A 74 -15.20 6.50 14.49
CA GLU A 74 -16.09 7.59 14.94
C GLU A 74 -17.24 7.08 15.82
N ALA A 75 -17.76 5.87 15.56
CA ALA A 75 -18.74 5.21 16.43
C ALA A 75 -18.19 4.90 17.83
N GLU A 76 -16.86 4.80 17.97
CA GLU A 76 -16.15 4.61 19.24
C GLU A 76 -15.68 5.94 19.84
N ASN A 77 -16.21 7.08 19.37
CA ASN A 77 -15.86 8.44 19.78
C ASN A 77 -14.41 8.86 19.46
N LEU A 78 -13.77 8.22 18.47
CA LEU A 78 -12.45 8.61 17.98
C LEU A 78 -12.61 9.53 16.76
N MET A 79 -12.11 10.76 16.86
CA MET A 79 -12.18 11.75 15.78
C MET A 79 -11.12 11.51 14.71
N VAL A 80 -11.50 11.49 13.43
CA VAL A 80 -10.58 11.17 12.33
C VAL A 80 -10.32 12.39 11.45
N TYR A 81 -9.06 12.81 11.36
CA TYR A 81 -8.59 13.81 10.43
C TYR A 81 -7.84 13.12 9.29
N LYS A 82 -8.45 13.13 8.10
CA LYS A 82 -7.90 12.52 6.89
C LYS A 82 -7.35 13.55 5.90
N ASP A 83 -6.79 13.07 4.80
CA ASP A 83 -6.18 13.83 3.71
C ASP A 83 -4.93 14.63 4.15
N LEU A 84 -4.23 14.17 5.18
CA LEU A 84 -3.01 14.78 5.69
C LEU A 84 -1.78 14.20 4.99
N THR A 85 -0.81 15.04 4.65
CA THR A 85 0.43 14.65 3.96
C THR A 85 1.64 15.38 4.54
N GLY A 86 2.82 14.80 4.39
CA GLY A 86 4.09 15.42 4.77
C GLY A 86 4.60 14.95 6.13
N LYS A 87 5.48 15.75 6.73
CA LYS A 87 6.20 15.38 7.96
C LYS A 87 5.27 15.34 9.18
N ILE A 88 5.53 14.39 10.06
CA ILE A 88 4.77 14.20 11.31
C ILE A 88 4.81 15.47 12.17
N GLU A 89 5.98 16.08 12.34
CA GLU A 89 6.14 17.25 13.20
C GLU A 89 5.40 18.49 12.69
N GLU A 90 5.39 18.71 11.38
CA GLU A 90 4.68 19.83 10.75
C GLU A 90 3.18 19.65 10.89
N THR A 91 2.69 18.43 10.63
CA THR A 91 1.29 18.07 10.81
C THR A 91 0.84 18.27 12.25
N LEU A 92 1.65 17.83 13.23
CA LEU A 92 1.34 18.00 14.65
C LEU A 92 1.27 19.48 15.05
N LYS A 93 2.16 20.33 14.54
CA LYS A 93 2.12 21.80 14.77
C LYS A 93 0.85 22.42 14.18
N LEU A 94 0.45 22.01 12.97
CA LEU A 94 -0.78 22.48 12.34
C LEU A 94 -2.03 22.05 13.13
N PHE A 95 -2.05 20.82 13.63
CA PHE A 95 -3.13 20.29 14.46
C PHE A 95 -3.28 21.09 15.75
N ILE A 96 -2.19 21.22 16.52
CA ILE A 96 -2.14 21.98 17.77
C ILE A 96 -2.55 23.45 17.55
N GLY A 97 -2.14 24.03 16.42
CA GLY A 97 -2.51 25.39 16.00
C GLY A 97 -3.94 25.55 15.50
N GLY A 98 -4.76 24.49 15.46
CA GLY A 98 -6.14 24.52 14.98
C GLY A 98 -6.27 24.80 13.48
N LYS A 99 -5.22 24.56 12.70
CA LYS A 99 -5.17 24.83 11.25
C LYS A 99 -5.63 23.64 10.40
N ILE A 100 -5.77 22.47 11.00
CA ILE A 100 -6.31 21.29 10.32
C ILE A 100 -7.83 21.27 10.48
N LYS A 101 -8.54 21.17 9.36
CA LYS A 101 -9.99 21.03 9.36
C LYS A 101 -10.38 19.57 9.58
N HIS A 102 -11.33 19.34 10.48
CA HIS A 102 -11.98 18.04 10.57
C HIS A 102 -12.88 17.89 9.34
N THR A 103 -12.54 16.95 8.47
CA THR A 103 -13.37 16.62 7.30
C THR A 103 -14.56 15.78 7.76
N GLY A 104 -15.68 16.44 8.07
CA GLY A 104 -16.98 15.77 8.17
C GLY A 104 -17.35 15.09 6.85
N LYS A 105 -18.32 14.17 6.87
CA LYS A 105 -18.78 13.33 5.73
C LYS A 105 -18.70 14.08 4.38
N ALA A 106 -17.60 13.90 3.67
CA ALA A 106 -17.37 14.50 2.35
C ALA A 106 -17.50 13.41 1.29
N GLU A 107 -18.09 13.79 0.16
CA GLU A 107 -18.59 12.93 -0.92
C GLU A 107 -17.62 11.81 -1.31
N GLU A 108 -18.15 10.58 -1.25
CA GLU A 108 -17.48 9.35 -1.58
C GLU A 108 -17.21 9.29 -3.09
N ASN A 109 -15.96 9.48 -3.50
CA ASN A 109 -15.56 9.05 -4.83
C ASN A 109 -15.69 7.52 -4.88
N LYS A 110 -16.55 7.04 -5.79
CA LYS A 110 -16.93 5.62 -5.95
C LYS A 110 -15.71 4.71 -5.89
N GLU A 111 -15.55 4.06 -4.76
CA GLU A 111 -14.52 3.06 -4.50
C GLU A 111 -14.67 1.91 -5.49
N ALA A 112 -13.57 1.49 -6.09
CA ALA A 112 -13.42 0.12 -6.52
C ALA A 112 -13.18 -0.72 -5.25
N PRO A 113 -14.07 -1.65 -4.85
CA PRO A 113 -13.79 -2.51 -3.73
C PRO A 113 -12.58 -3.40 -4.09
N CYS A 114 -11.42 -3.14 -3.47
CA CYS A 114 -10.41 -4.19 -3.37
C CYS A 114 -11.02 -5.28 -2.48
N LEU A 115 -11.28 -6.45 -3.07
CA LEU A 115 -11.97 -7.57 -2.41
C LEU A 115 -11.12 -8.24 -1.34
N PHE A 116 -9.82 -7.94 -1.30
CA PHE A 116 -8.83 -8.58 -0.44
C PHE A 116 -8.26 -7.58 0.57
N GLU A 117 -7.96 -8.04 1.79
CA GLU A 117 -7.13 -7.26 2.70
C GLU A 117 -5.68 -7.22 2.18
N LEU A 118 -4.99 -6.08 2.33
CA LEU A 118 -3.60 -5.90 1.85
C LEU A 118 -2.68 -7.04 2.32
N GLY A 119 -2.76 -7.42 3.60
CA GLY A 119 -1.92 -8.49 4.14
C GLY A 119 -2.16 -9.84 3.47
N GLU A 120 -3.41 -10.19 3.21
CA GLU A 120 -3.79 -11.41 2.49
C GLU A 120 -3.29 -11.37 1.05
N LEU A 121 -3.48 -10.23 0.36
CA LEU A 121 -3.04 -10.05 -1.01
C LEU A 121 -1.52 -10.16 -1.17
N VAL A 122 -0.75 -9.62 -0.21
CA VAL A 122 0.70 -9.73 -0.18
C VAL A 122 1.14 -11.19 -0.02
N GLU A 123 0.54 -11.94 0.91
CA GLU A 123 0.90 -13.35 1.12
C GLU A 123 0.54 -14.22 -0.09
N MET A 124 -0.67 -14.05 -0.66
CA MET A 124 -1.08 -14.73 -1.89
C MET A 124 -0.14 -14.43 -3.05
N THR A 125 0.28 -13.17 -3.19
CA THR A 125 1.23 -12.74 -4.23
C THR A 125 2.61 -13.36 -4.00
N ARG A 126 3.11 -13.41 -2.76
CA ARG A 126 4.38 -14.08 -2.43
C ARG A 126 4.34 -15.56 -2.81
N GLU A 127 3.26 -16.25 -2.46
CA GLU A 127 3.10 -17.67 -2.79
C GLU A 127 3.05 -17.89 -4.30
N TYR A 128 2.27 -17.09 -5.02
CA TYR A 128 2.15 -17.16 -6.48
C TYR A 128 3.50 -16.93 -7.18
N LEU A 129 4.23 -15.88 -6.79
CA LEU A 129 5.56 -15.59 -7.35
C LEU A 129 6.55 -16.74 -7.06
N SER A 130 6.57 -17.25 -5.83
CA SER A 130 7.46 -18.35 -5.43
C SER A 130 7.18 -19.62 -6.26
N LYS A 131 5.90 -19.98 -6.46
CA LYS A 131 5.50 -21.12 -7.31
C LYS A 131 5.94 -20.95 -8.77
N ASN A 132 6.06 -19.71 -9.24
CA ASN A 132 6.48 -19.38 -10.59
C ASN A 132 8.00 -19.09 -10.72
N GLY A 133 8.80 -19.54 -9.74
CA GLY A 133 10.26 -19.54 -9.82
C GLY A 133 10.94 -18.22 -9.44
N PHE A 134 10.19 -17.28 -8.87
CA PHE A 134 10.78 -16.07 -8.30
C PHE A 134 11.41 -16.38 -6.93
N VAL A 135 12.50 -15.70 -6.64
CA VAL A 135 13.12 -15.65 -5.31
C VAL A 135 12.71 -14.34 -4.65
N ILE A 136 12.04 -14.41 -3.50
CA ILE A 136 11.58 -13.24 -2.77
C ILE A 136 12.71 -12.69 -1.89
N GLU A 137 12.96 -11.38 -1.98
CA GLU A 137 13.93 -10.67 -1.14
C GLU A 137 13.27 -10.32 0.23
N ASN A 138 14.05 -10.38 1.31
CA ASN A 138 13.58 -10.14 2.69
C ASN A 138 13.79 -8.69 3.17
N ASP A 139 14.02 -7.74 2.26
CA ASP A 139 14.31 -6.35 2.62
C ASP A 139 13.05 -5.55 3.00
N GLU A 140 13.24 -4.53 3.84
CA GLU A 140 12.26 -3.46 4.03
C GLU A 140 12.08 -2.76 2.68
N SER A 141 10.94 -3.01 2.04
CA SER A 141 10.61 -2.42 0.75
C SER A 141 10.18 -0.95 0.92
N GLU A 142 10.60 -0.11 -0.02
CA GLU A 142 10.16 1.28 -0.07
C GLU A 142 8.72 1.35 -0.58
N PHE A 143 7.88 2.16 0.05
CA PHE A 143 6.54 2.44 -0.46
C PHE A 143 6.57 2.86 -1.95
N PRO A 144 5.62 2.38 -2.78
CA PRO A 144 4.53 1.45 -2.44
C PRO A 144 4.86 -0.03 -2.68
N VAL A 145 6.13 -0.43 -2.71
CA VAL A 145 6.52 -1.83 -2.91
C VAL A 145 6.23 -2.65 -1.65
N ASP A 146 5.55 -3.77 -1.81
CA ASP A 146 5.34 -4.79 -0.77
C ASP A 146 6.33 -5.95 -0.87
N ILE A 147 6.73 -6.26 -2.11
CA ILE A 147 7.52 -7.43 -2.44
C ILE A 147 8.56 -7.03 -3.46
N ILE A 148 9.82 -7.32 -3.15
CA ILE A 148 10.88 -7.34 -4.15
C ILE A 148 11.16 -8.81 -4.47
N ALA A 149 11.16 -9.14 -5.75
CA ALA A 149 11.34 -10.50 -6.23
C ALA A 149 12.29 -10.55 -7.41
N THR A 150 13.11 -11.60 -7.48
CA THR A 150 14.06 -11.81 -8.57
C THR A 150 13.75 -13.10 -9.33
N LEU A 151 13.71 -13.05 -10.65
CA LEU A 151 13.55 -14.21 -11.53
C LEU A 151 14.74 -14.35 -12.47
N LYS A 152 15.22 -15.57 -12.70
CA LYS A 152 16.29 -15.80 -13.68
C LYS A 152 15.71 -15.82 -15.09
N CYS A 153 16.12 -14.88 -15.94
CA CYS A 153 15.66 -14.81 -17.32
C CYS A 153 15.94 -16.12 -18.08
N PRO A 154 14.94 -16.77 -18.70
CA PRO A 154 15.14 -18.06 -19.36
C PRO A 154 16.04 -17.96 -20.60
N ARG A 155 16.07 -16.79 -21.28
CA ARG A 155 16.86 -16.55 -22.50
C ARG A 155 18.29 -16.10 -22.21
N CYS A 156 18.48 -14.97 -21.51
CA CYS A 156 19.82 -14.39 -21.28
C CYS A 156 20.48 -14.81 -19.97
N LYS A 157 19.76 -15.55 -19.09
CA LYS A 157 20.22 -16.04 -17.78
C LYS A 157 20.55 -14.96 -16.74
N LYS A 158 20.45 -13.67 -17.07
CA LYS A 158 20.57 -12.56 -16.12
C LYS A 158 19.36 -12.50 -15.18
N PRO A 159 19.51 -12.02 -13.94
CA PRO A 159 18.38 -11.79 -13.04
C PRO A 159 17.47 -10.69 -13.59
N ILE A 160 16.16 -10.82 -13.35
CA ILE A 160 15.12 -9.82 -13.55
C ILE A 160 14.62 -9.46 -12.16
N ARG A 161 14.92 -8.26 -11.69
CA ARG A 161 14.48 -7.74 -10.40
C ARG A 161 13.16 -6.99 -10.56
N VAL A 162 12.19 -7.31 -9.73
CA VAL A 162 10.81 -6.84 -9.85
C VAL A 162 10.37 -6.17 -8.56
N ALA A 163 9.81 -4.97 -8.68
CA ALA A 163 9.04 -4.33 -7.63
C ALA A 163 7.56 -4.68 -7.78
N VAL A 164 6.94 -5.17 -6.70
CA VAL A 164 5.52 -5.53 -6.69
C VAL A 164 4.78 -4.69 -5.64
N CYS A 165 3.73 -4.01 -6.06
CA CYS A 165 2.78 -3.30 -5.20
C CYS A 165 1.45 -4.04 -5.20
N CYS A 166 1.02 -4.50 -4.03
CA CYS A 166 -0.21 -5.25 -3.82
C CYS A 166 -1.35 -4.31 -3.44
N ALA A 167 -1.68 -3.35 -4.31
CA ALA A 167 -2.70 -2.32 -4.17
C ALA A 167 -3.48 -2.29 -2.82
N GLY A 168 -3.26 -1.24 -2.02
CA GLY A 168 -3.88 -1.14 -0.68
C GLY A 168 -3.21 -0.16 0.28
N HIS A 169 -2.21 0.58 -0.18
CA HIS A 169 -1.46 1.59 0.54
C HIS A 169 -1.97 3.02 0.37
N VAL A 170 -2.69 3.31 -0.71
CA VAL A 170 -3.42 4.58 -0.87
C VAL A 170 -4.84 4.32 -1.29
N PHE A 171 -5.71 5.25 -0.88
CA PHE A 171 -7.12 5.25 -1.25
C PHE A 171 -7.37 5.34 -2.75
N TYR A 172 -6.41 5.91 -3.49
CA TYR A 172 -6.51 6.19 -4.91
C TYR A 172 -5.46 5.37 -5.63
N TRP A 173 -5.91 4.33 -6.36
CA TRP A 173 -5.05 3.46 -7.17
C TRP A 173 -4.18 4.28 -8.15
N GLU A 174 -4.69 5.40 -8.66
CA GLU A 174 -3.95 6.32 -9.54
C GLU A 174 -2.67 6.82 -8.87
N LYS A 175 -2.79 7.29 -7.62
CA LYS A 175 -1.64 7.77 -6.84
C LYS A 175 -0.67 6.65 -6.57
N GLU A 176 -1.17 5.45 -6.29
CA GLU A 176 -0.35 4.27 -6.03
C GLU A 176 0.49 3.86 -7.24
N ILE A 177 -0.14 3.86 -8.41
CA ILE A 177 0.53 3.56 -9.68
C ILE A 177 1.56 4.65 -9.99
N MET A 178 1.25 5.92 -9.75
CA MET A 178 2.20 7.02 -9.95
C MET A 178 3.44 6.90 -9.05
N GLU A 179 3.24 6.53 -7.79
CA GLU A 179 4.33 6.31 -6.83
C GLU A 179 5.12 5.04 -7.18
N LEU A 180 4.46 3.96 -7.58
CA LEU A 180 5.15 2.75 -8.07
C LEU A 180 6.00 3.07 -9.30
N ARG A 181 5.47 3.87 -10.22
CA ARG A 181 6.20 4.33 -11.41
C ARG A 181 7.47 5.09 -11.01
N SER A 182 7.39 6.02 -10.07
CA SER A 182 8.53 6.89 -9.70
C SER A 182 9.73 6.08 -9.21
N ILE A 183 9.48 4.98 -8.50
CA ILE A 183 10.53 4.10 -7.96
C ILE A 183 10.88 2.92 -8.88
N SER A 184 10.03 2.61 -9.86
CA SER A 184 10.22 1.47 -10.77
C SER A 184 11.48 1.56 -11.63
N GLU A 185 12.06 2.76 -11.77
CA GLU A 185 13.32 2.98 -12.49
C GLU A 185 14.51 2.21 -11.88
N ASN A 186 14.42 1.86 -10.60
CA ASN A 186 15.42 1.08 -9.87
C ASN A 186 15.27 -0.45 -10.07
N TYR A 187 14.32 -0.88 -10.89
CA TYR A 187 13.97 -2.28 -11.12
C TYR A 187 13.87 -2.58 -12.63
N ASP A 188 13.96 -3.85 -13.00
CA ASP A 188 13.83 -4.26 -14.41
C ASP A 188 12.35 -4.29 -14.85
N ALA A 189 11.45 -4.52 -13.89
CA ALA A 189 10.01 -4.50 -14.08
C ALA A 189 9.26 -4.07 -12.81
N ALA A 190 8.04 -3.57 -13.01
CA ALA A 190 7.08 -3.33 -11.94
C ALA A 190 5.81 -4.16 -12.17
N VAL A 191 5.21 -4.62 -11.08
CA VAL A 191 3.94 -5.33 -11.06
C VAL A 191 3.01 -4.63 -10.09
N TYR A 192 1.79 -4.34 -10.52
CA TYR A 192 0.71 -3.84 -9.69
C TYR A 192 -0.35 -4.92 -9.58
N VAL A 193 -0.72 -5.31 -8.35
CA VAL A 193 -1.72 -6.34 -8.11
C VAL A 193 -3.05 -5.68 -7.81
N HIS A 194 -3.98 -5.72 -8.75
CA HIS A 194 -5.30 -5.11 -8.61
C HIS A 194 -6.27 -5.75 -9.60
N ALA A 195 -7.57 -5.80 -9.25
CA ALA A 195 -8.62 -6.28 -10.15
C ALA A 195 -8.57 -5.52 -11.49
N ALA A 196 -8.69 -6.24 -12.61
CA ALA A 196 -8.59 -5.69 -13.94
C ALA A 196 -9.81 -4.81 -14.30
N GLN A 197 -9.72 -3.53 -13.94
CA GLN A 197 -10.65 -2.49 -14.38
C GLN A 197 -10.05 -1.73 -15.55
N ASP A 198 -10.87 -1.32 -16.52
CA ASP A 198 -10.40 -0.68 -17.76
C ASP A 198 -9.45 0.50 -17.53
N GLN A 199 -9.75 1.34 -16.53
CA GLN A 199 -8.92 2.49 -16.17
C GLN A 199 -7.58 2.09 -15.55
N VAL A 200 -7.57 1.08 -14.69
CA VAL A 200 -6.35 0.54 -14.06
C VAL A 200 -5.47 -0.12 -15.12
N VAL A 201 -6.06 -0.98 -15.97
CA VAL A 201 -5.37 -1.65 -17.09
C VAL A 201 -4.72 -0.63 -18.01
N LYS A 202 -5.46 0.40 -18.41
CA LYS A 202 -4.95 1.47 -19.27
C LYS A 202 -3.79 2.20 -18.60
N THR A 203 -3.95 2.64 -17.37
CA THR A 203 -2.92 3.40 -16.64
C THR A 203 -1.66 2.58 -16.40
N CYS A 204 -1.79 1.32 -15.97
CA CYS A 204 -0.64 0.42 -15.84
C CYS A 204 0.11 0.27 -17.16
N LYS A 205 -0.62 0.10 -18.28
CA LYS A 205 -0.01 0.01 -19.61
C LYS A 205 0.72 1.29 -20.01
N ASP A 206 0.12 2.46 -19.78
CA ASP A 206 0.71 3.76 -20.09
C ASP A 206 2.01 4.02 -19.32
N PHE A 207 2.17 3.40 -18.14
CA PHE A 207 3.38 3.48 -17.31
C PHE A 207 4.29 2.27 -17.38
N ASN A 208 4.05 1.34 -18.30
CA ASN A 208 4.84 0.11 -18.45
C ASN A 208 4.91 -0.72 -17.14
N ILE A 209 3.79 -0.81 -16.44
CA ILE A 209 3.59 -1.62 -15.23
C ILE A 209 2.75 -2.85 -15.59
N ASN A 210 3.17 -4.02 -15.14
CA ASN A 210 2.41 -5.26 -15.34
C ASN A 210 1.25 -5.33 -14.35
N LEU A 211 0.03 -5.51 -14.84
CA LEU A 211 -1.12 -5.74 -13.97
C LEU A 211 -1.28 -7.24 -13.69
N LEU A 212 -1.32 -7.62 -12.41
CA LEU A 212 -1.63 -8.96 -11.94
C LEU A 212 -3.00 -8.94 -11.27
N ASP A 213 -3.96 -9.67 -11.82
CA ASP A 213 -5.30 -9.73 -11.26
C ASP A 213 -5.33 -10.69 -10.05
N PRO A 214 -5.84 -10.27 -8.87
CA PRO A 214 -6.00 -11.14 -7.70
C PRO A 214 -6.75 -12.45 -7.97
N TRP A 215 -7.70 -12.47 -8.91
CA TRP A 215 -8.41 -13.71 -9.29
C TRP A 215 -7.47 -14.79 -9.83
N VAL A 216 -6.35 -14.41 -10.45
CA VAL A 216 -5.30 -15.34 -10.92
C VAL A 216 -4.52 -15.92 -9.73
N LEU A 217 -4.39 -15.17 -8.64
CA LEU A 217 -3.73 -15.64 -7.42
C LEU A 217 -4.55 -16.74 -6.74
N GLU A 218 -5.88 -16.58 -6.68
CA GLU A 218 -6.79 -17.61 -6.16
C GLU A 218 -6.89 -18.83 -7.08
N ASN A 219 -6.82 -18.62 -8.39
CA ASN A 219 -7.00 -19.65 -9.40
C ASN A 219 -5.77 -19.73 -10.33
N PRO A 220 -4.61 -20.19 -9.83
CA PRO A 220 -3.35 -20.17 -10.58
C PRO A 220 -3.40 -21.00 -11.87
N GLU A 221 -4.29 -21.99 -11.97
CA GLU A 221 -4.51 -22.78 -13.19
C GLU A 221 -5.10 -21.95 -14.35
N MET A 222 -5.78 -20.84 -14.06
CA MET A 222 -6.27 -19.90 -15.09
C MET A 222 -5.17 -18.98 -15.62
N GLY A 223 -4.07 -18.81 -14.88
CA GLY A 223 -2.91 -18.00 -15.27
C GLY A 223 -1.77 -18.79 -15.92
N SER A 224 -1.77 -20.12 -15.79
CA SER A 224 -0.73 -21.00 -16.34
C SER A 224 -0.93 -21.27 -17.83
N GLY A 225 -0.77 -20.23 -18.66
CA GLY A 225 -0.36 -20.44 -20.05
C GLY A 225 1.05 -21.04 -20.09
N LYS A 226 1.45 -21.65 -21.22
CA LYS A 226 2.84 -22.11 -21.45
C LYS A 226 3.86 -20.96 -21.55
N ASP A 227 3.54 -19.81 -20.99
CA ASP A 227 4.36 -18.62 -21.09
C ASP A 227 5.60 -18.74 -20.19
N PRO A 228 6.79 -18.44 -20.73
CA PRO A 228 8.03 -18.57 -19.98
C PRO A 228 8.15 -17.56 -18.83
N LEU A 229 7.23 -16.58 -18.77
CA LEU A 229 7.19 -15.47 -17.82
C LEU A 229 5.71 -15.12 -17.47
N PRO A 230 5.04 -15.91 -16.61
CA PRO A 230 3.58 -15.85 -16.42
C PRO A 230 3.08 -14.54 -15.77
N VAL A 231 3.97 -13.77 -15.15
CA VAL A 231 3.65 -12.48 -14.51
C VAL A 231 3.72 -11.32 -15.51
N PHE A 232 4.51 -11.45 -16.59
CA PHE A 232 4.81 -10.34 -17.47
C PHE A 232 3.99 -10.37 -18.75
N ARG A 233 3.15 -9.36 -18.95
CA ARG A 233 2.36 -9.16 -20.17
C ARG A 233 2.92 -8.10 -21.10
N ILE A 234 3.92 -7.36 -20.63
CA ILE A 234 4.68 -6.33 -21.36
C ILE A 234 6.17 -6.67 -21.32
N PRO A 235 6.96 -6.21 -22.32
CA PRO A 235 8.39 -6.44 -22.35
C PRO A 235 9.10 -5.90 -21.10
N VAL A 236 10.04 -6.70 -20.58
CA VAL A 236 10.89 -6.33 -19.45
C VAL A 236 12.15 -5.66 -19.98
N ARG A 237 12.54 -4.52 -19.38
CA ARG A 237 13.69 -3.72 -19.81
C ARG A 237 14.98 -4.54 -19.77
N GLY A 238 15.74 -4.59 -20.87
CA GLY A 238 16.96 -5.38 -20.98
C GLY A 238 16.74 -6.90 -21.15
N HIS A 239 15.47 -7.33 -21.22
CA HIS A 239 15.04 -8.71 -21.39
C HIS A 239 13.96 -8.85 -22.49
N GLU A 240 13.87 -7.88 -23.39
CA GLU A 240 12.86 -7.76 -24.46
C GLU A 240 12.85 -9.01 -25.34
N ALA A 241 14.02 -9.59 -25.56
CA ALA A 241 14.20 -10.79 -26.37
C ALA A 241 13.39 -12.00 -25.84
N VAL A 242 12.94 -12.03 -24.58
CA VAL A 242 12.07 -13.14 -24.12
C VAL A 242 10.67 -13.07 -24.74
N PHE A 243 10.25 -11.88 -25.17
CA PHE A 243 8.89 -11.60 -25.65
C PHE A 243 8.77 -11.62 -27.18
N ASP A 244 9.90 -11.72 -27.89
CA ASP A 244 9.90 -11.95 -29.34
C ASP A 244 9.25 -13.31 -29.63
N LYS A 245 8.05 -13.31 -30.23
CA LYS A 245 7.42 -14.54 -30.73
C LYS A 245 8.38 -15.21 -31.71
N ARG A 246 8.74 -16.46 -31.43
CA ARG A 246 9.41 -17.33 -32.42
C ARG A 246 8.46 -17.70 -33.54
#